data_AF-A0A257XCX3-F1
#
_entry.id   AF-A0A257XCX3-F1
#
_cell.length_a   1.000
_cell.length_b   1.000
_cell.length_c   1.000
_cell.angle_alpha   90.00
_cell.angle_beta   90.00
_cell.angle_gamma   90.00
#
_symmetry.space_group_name_H-M   'P 1'
#
loop_
_entity.id
_entity.type
_entity.pdbx_description
1 polymer ?
#
loop_
_entity_poly.entity_id
_entity_poly.type
_entity_poly.pdbx_seq_one_letter_code
_entity_poly.pdbx_strand_id
1 'polypeptide(L)'
;MAKDGDHKAHVDAATGTSTTGHEWDGIRELNTPLPRWWLWTFYATILWAVGYWVLYPAWPLVSGWSPGVLSWNSRSAVALQLDDLKALRAEASAKLANAPLSDIENSPDLLALARAEGRVAFADNCAPCHGAGGGGA
;
A
#
# COMPACT_ATOMS: atom_id res chain seq x y z
N MET A 1 -31.72 29.59 -33.15
CA MET A 1 -32.28 29.00 -31.93
C MET A 1 -33.17 27.84 -32.37
N ALA A 2 -32.55 26.73 -32.77
CA ALA A 2 -33.27 25.57 -33.27
C ALA A 2 -33.94 24.86 -32.08
N LYS A 3 -35.25 25.03 -31.97
CA LYS A 3 -36.12 24.06 -31.29
C LYS A 3 -36.19 22.82 -32.18
N ASP A 4 -36.56 21.70 -31.57
CA ASP A 4 -36.87 20.39 -32.17
C ASP A 4 -35.81 19.30 -31.90
N GLY A 5 -35.46 19.11 -30.63
CA GLY A 5 -35.00 17.80 -30.16
C GLY A 5 -36.23 16.92 -29.93
N ASP A 6 -36.51 16.00 -30.86
CA ASP A 6 -37.57 14.98 -30.71
C ASP A 6 -37.22 14.13 -29.48
N HIS A 7 -37.84 14.41 -28.32
CA HIS A 7 -37.68 13.67 -27.06
C HIS A 7 -38.31 12.26 -27.13
N LYS A 8 -38.31 11.62 -28.29
CA LYS A 8 -38.87 10.29 -28.49
C LYS A 8 -37.76 9.27 -28.33
N ALA A 9 -38.02 8.28 -27.49
CA ALA A 9 -37.16 7.13 -27.35
C ALA A 9 -37.00 6.46 -28.73
N HIS A 10 -35.78 6.51 -29.27
CA HIS A 10 -35.42 5.81 -30.49
C HIS A 10 -35.10 4.36 -30.13
N VAL A 11 -35.56 3.40 -30.92
CA VAL A 11 -35.18 1.99 -30.76
C VAL A 11 -33.98 1.73 -31.64
N ASP A 12 -32.85 1.39 -31.03
CA ASP A 12 -31.63 1.05 -31.75
C ASP A 12 -31.83 -0.24 -32.56
N ALA A 13 -31.48 -0.21 -33.85
CA ALA A 13 -31.72 -1.33 -34.76
C ALA A 13 -30.82 -2.54 -34.48
N ALA A 14 -29.60 -2.32 -33.95
CA ALA A 14 -28.64 -3.39 -33.70
C ALA A 14 -28.94 -4.18 -32.42
N THR A 15 -29.37 -3.48 -31.36
CA THR A 15 -29.61 -4.06 -30.03
C THR A 15 -31.09 -4.22 -29.69
N GLY A 16 -32.00 -3.61 -30.46
CA GLY A 16 -33.44 -3.58 -30.17
C GLY A 16 -33.80 -2.81 -28.89
N THR A 17 -32.85 -2.07 -28.32
CA THR A 17 -33.01 -1.38 -27.03
C THR A 17 -33.36 0.10 -27.23
N SER A 18 -34.26 0.63 -26.40
CA SER A 18 -34.63 2.05 -26.43
C SER A 18 -33.49 2.93 -25.93
N THR A 19 -33.29 4.09 -26.55
CA THR A 19 -32.36 5.11 -26.07
C THR A 19 -32.98 6.00 -24.98
N THR A 20 -32.15 6.80 -24.30
CA THR A 20 -32.55 7.75 -23.26
C THR A 20 -33.30 8.99 -23.77
N GLY A 21 -33.53 9.10 -25.09
CA GLY A 21 -34.33 10.16 -25.72
C GLY A 21 -33.60 11.48 -25.99
N HIS A 22 -32.29 11.53 -25.75
CA HIS A 22 -31.44 12.67 -26.11
C HIS A 22 -30.32 12.22 -27.06
N GLU A 23 -29.87 13.17 -27.89
CA GLU A 23 -28.74 13.00 -28.79
C GLU A 23 -27.72 14.09 -28.50
N TRP A 24 -26.45 13.70 -28.42
CA TRP A 24 -25.31 14.54 -28.15
C TRP A 24 -24.31 14.38 -29.28
N ASP A 25 -24.29 15.31 -30.23
CA ASP A 25 -23.35 15.30 -31.36
C ASP A 25 -23.35 13.96 -32.14
N GLY A 26 -24.54 13.48 -32.49
CA GLY A 26 -24.71 12.19 -33.17
C GLY A 26 -24.64 10.95 -32.26
N ILE A 27 -24.30 11.09 -30.98
CA ILE A 27 -24.23 9.99 -30.00
C ILE A 27 -25.55 9.89 -29.22
N ARG A 28 -26.05 8.67 -29.05
CA ARG A 28 -27.22 8.35 -28.22
C ARG A 28 -26.88 7.25 -27.22
N GLU A 29 -27.54 7.27 -26.07
CA GLU A 29 -27.27 6.31 -24.98
C GLU A 29 -28.35 5.24 -24.91
N LEU A 30 -27.96 3.97 -24.85
CA LEU A 30 -28.89 2.85 -24.67
C LEU A 30 -29.39 2.77 -23.23
N ASN A 31 -30.70 2.64 -23.05
CA ASN A 31 -31.31 2.41 -21.74
C ASN A 31 -31.31 0.92 -21.39
N THR A 32 -30.11 0.38 -21.15
CA THR A 32 -29.91 -1.02 -20.73
C THR A 32 -29.83 -1.11 -19.20
N PRO A 33 -30.35 -2.20 -18.59
CA PRO A 33 -30.11 -2.43 -17.18
C PRO A 33 -28.63 -2.70 -16.92
N LEU A 34 -28.14 -2.28 -15.75
CA LEU A 34 -26.77 -2.57 -15.34
C LEU A 34 -26.51 -4.09 -15.32
N PRO A 35 -25.31 -4.55 -15.75
CA PRO A 35 -24.99 -5.97 -15.71
C PRO A 35 -25.11 -6.53 -14.29
N ARG A 36 -25.81 -7.67 -14.14
CA ARG A 36 -26.07 -8.26 -12.81
C ARG A 36 -24.80 -8.59 -12.05
N TRP A 37 -23.77 -9.09 -12.73
CA TRP A 37 -22.47 -9.39 -12.11
C TRP A 37 -21.80 -8.11 -11.59
N TRP A 38 -21.95 -6.98 -12.28
CA TRP A 38 -21.39 -5.70 -11.87
C TRP A 38 -22.07 -5.22 -10.58
N LEU A 39 -23.40 -5.33 -10.50
CA LEU A 39 -24.16 -5.03 -9.28
C LEU A 39 -23.72 -5.90 -8.10
N TRP A 40 -23.55 -7.20 -8.32
CA TRP A 40 -23.06 -8.10 -7.27
C TRP A 40 -21.68 -7.71 -6.77
N THR A 41 -20.74 -7.38 -7.67
CA THR A 41 -19.41 -6.89 -7.28
C THR A 41 -19.51 -5.58 -6.51
N PHE A 42 -20.34 -4.64 -6.95
CA PHE A 42 -20.57 -3.36 -6.26
C PHE A 42 -21.12 -3.57 -4.84
N TYR A 43 -22.09 -4.47 -4.65
CA TYR A 43 -22.59 -4.79 -3.31
C TYR A 43 -21.57 -5.55 -2.46
N ALA A 44 -20.76 -6.43 -3.08
CA ALA A 44 -19.68 -7.13 -2.38
C ALA A 44 -18.62 -6.16 -1.82
N THR A 45 -18.26 -5.12 -2.57
CA THR A 45 -17.30 -4.10 -2.07
C THR A 45 -17.88 -3.27 -0.93
N ILE A 46 -19.19 -2.97 -0.96
CA ILE A 46 -19.88 -2.31 0.16
C ILE A 46 -19.83 -3.20 1.41
N LEU A 47 -20.19 -4.48 1.28
CA LEU A 47 -20.13 -5.43 2.39
C LEU A 47 -18.70 -5.58 2.93
N TRP A 48 -17.71 -5.62 2.04
CA TRP A 48 -16.31 -5.64 2.41
C TRP A 48 -15.89 -4.39 3.18
N ALA A 49 -16.29 -3.19 2.73
CA ALA A 49 -15.98 -1.93 3.41
C ALA A 49 -16.57 -1.91 4.83
N VAL A 50 -17.83 -2.34 4.99
CA VAL A 50 -18.47 -2.45 6.32
C VAL A 50 -17.73 -3.46 7.20
N GLY A 51 -17.38 -4.63 6.68
CA GLY A 51 -16.58 -5.62 7.41
C GLY A 51 -15.22 -5.07 7.82
N TYR A 52 -14.55 -4.33 6.93
CA TYR A 52 -13.26 -3.71 7.19
C TYR A 52 -13.35 -2.67 8.31
N TRP A 53 -14.41 -1.86 8.35
CA TRP A 53 -14.64 -0.89 9.45
C TRP A 53 -14.84 -1.55 10.81
N VAL A 54 -15.40 -2.76 10.85
CA VAL A 54 -15.56 -3.53 12.09
C VAL A 54 -14.22 -4.11 12.53
N LEU A 55 -13.41 -4.61 11.60
CA LEU A 55 -12.14 -5.28 11.91
C LEU A 55 -11.01 -4.31 12.26
N TYR A 56 -10.96 -3.16 11.59
CA TYR A 56 -9.83 -2.23 11.63
C TYR A 56 -10.21 -0.81 12.09
N PRO A 57 -9.20 0.02 12.42
CA PRO A 57 -9.38 1.45 12.61
C PRO A 57 -10.10 2.15 11.46
N ALA A 58 -11.19 2.88 11.75
CA ALA A 58 -12.04 3.46 10.71
C ALA A 58 -12.54 4.89 11.00
N TRP A 59 -13.38 5.05 12.02
CA TRP A 59 -14.14 6.29 12.22
C TRP A 59 -13.45 7.24 13.20
N PRO A 60 -13.22 8.51 12.84
CA PRO A 60 -12.74 9.51 13.79
C PRO A 60 -13.83 9.84 14.80
N LEU A 61 -13.45 9.90 16.08
CA LEU A 61 -14.31 10.30 17.20
C LEU A 61 -13.83 11.64 17.76
N VAL A 62 -14.61 12.26 18.66
CA VAL A 62 -14.22 13.52 19.34
C VAL A 62 -12.83 13.40 19.99
N SER A 63 -12.50 12.20 20.50
CA SER A 63 -11.17 11.83 20.93
C SER A 63 -10.80 10.47 20.34
N GLY A 64 -9.86 10.44 19.39
CA GLY A 64 -9.32 9.20 18.81
C GLY A 64 -10.15 8.65 17.64
N TRP A 65 -10.18 7.32 17.51
CA TRP A 65 -10.83 6.61 16.41
C TRP A 65 -11.41 5.27 16.89
N SER A 66 -12.35 4.70 16.14
CA SER A 66 -12.86 3.34 16.40
C SER A 66 -11.74 2.33 16.19
N PRO A 67 -11.25 1.56 17.19
CA PRO A 67 -10.06 0.71 17.03
C PRO A 67 -10.27 -0.56 16.21
N GLY A 68 -11.53 -0.96 15.98
CA GLY A 68 -11.87 -2.25 15.38
C GLY A 68 -11.66 -3.44 16.33
N VAL A 69 -12.13 -4.63 15.95
CA VAL A 69 -12.08 -5.85 16.79
C VAL A 69 -10.67 -6.44 16.85
N LEU A 70 -9.86 -6.26 15.80
CA LEU A 70 -8.50 -6.81 15.77
C LEU A 70 -7.49 -5.97 16.56
N SER A 71 -7.87 -4.75 17.00
CA SER A 71 -6.98 -3.79 17.67
C SER A 71 -5.68 -3.48 16.91
N TRP A 72 -5.62 -3.79 15.63
CA TRP A 72 -4.44 -3.61 14.78
C TRP A 72 -4.31 -2.15 14.37
N ASN A 73 -3.10 -1.60 14.40
CA ASN A 73 -2.78 -0.33 13.73
C ASN A 73 -1.34 -0.32 13.22
N SER A 74 -1.11 0.43 12.14
CA SER A 74 0.19 0.47 11.46
C SER A 74 1.36 0.89 12.36
N ARG A 75 1.13 1.80 13.30
CA ARG A 75 2.18 2.24 14.25
C ARG A 75 2.63 1.12 15.17
N SER A 76 1.67 0.42 15.78
CA SER A 76 1.96 -0.75 16.62
C SER A 76 2.59 -1.90 15.83
N ALA A 77 2.16 -2.11 14.59
CA ALA A 77 2.71 -3.15 13.72
C ALA A 77 4.21 -2.89 13.43
N VAL A 78 4.60 -1.64 13.15
CA VAL A 78 6.00 -1.28 12.96
C VAL A 78 6.81 -1.47 14.24
N ALA A 79 6.27 -1.07 15.40
CA ALA A 79 6.97 -1.27 16.68
C ALA A 79 7.26 -2.75 16.95
N LEU A 80 6.25 -3.62 16.75
CA LEU A 80 6.40 -5.07 16.87
C LEU A 80 7.45 -5.62 15.90
N GLN A 81 7.39 -5.23 14.62
CA GLN A 81 8.36 -5.68 13.61
C GLN A 81 9.79 -5.24 13.93
N LEU A 82 9.97 -4.03 14.47
CA LEU A 82 11.29 -3.54 14.89
C LEU A 82 11.82 -4.32 16.09
N ASP A 83 10.96 -4.64 17.06
CA ASP A 83 11.36 -5.40 18.24
C ASP A 83 11.68 -6.86 17.89
N ASP A 84 10.90 -7.48 17.00
CA ASP A 84 11.21 -8.81 16.44
C ASP A 84 12.57 -8.80 15.72
N LEU A 85 12.84 -7.78 14.90
CA LEU A 85 14.11 -7.66 14.19
C LEU A 85 15.29 -7.42 15.14
N LYS A 86 15.10 -6.62 16.20
CA LYS A 86 16.12 -6.42 17.24
C LYS A 86 16.42 -7.73 17.95
N ALA A 87 15.39 -8.51 18.32
CA ALA A 87 15.55 -9.79 18.98
C ALA A 87 16.32 -10.79 18.10
N LEU A 88 15.98 -10.85 16.80
CA LEU A 88 16.68 -11.70 15.82
C LEU A 88 18.16 -11.34 15.67
N ARG A 89 18.51 -10.04 15.78
CA ARG A 89 19.89 -9.55 15.60
C ARG A 89 20.68 -9.43 16.91
N ALA A 90 20.02 -9.53 18.06
CA ALA A 90 20.57 -9.15 19.36
C ALA A 90 21.91 -9.82 19.66
N GLU A 91 22.03 -11.13 19.42
CA GLU A 91 23.26 -11.87 19.72
C GLU A 91 24.43 -11.43 18.83
N ALA A 92 24.22 -11.34 17.51
CA ALA A 92 25.26 -10.95 16.55
C ALA A 92 25.70 -9.51 16.77
N SER A 93 24.74 -8.59 16.92
CA SER A 93 25.03 -7.18 17.19
C SER A 93 25.69 -6.97 18.56
N ALA A 94 25.35 -7.77 19.59
CA ALA A 94 26.00 -7.69 20.90
C ALA A 94 27.47 -8.12 20.87
N LYS A 95 27.85 -9.08 20.00
CA LYS A 95 29.26 -9.48 19.82
C LYS A 95 30.10 -8.31 19.30
N LEU A 96 29.55 -7.50 18.40
CA LEU A 96 30.22 -6.31 17.88
C LEU A 96 30.15 -5.12 18.84
N ALA A 97 28.99 -4.86 19.47
CA ALA A 97 28.78 -3.69 20.32
C ALA A 97 29.63 -3.71 21.60
N ASN A 98 29.98 -4.90 22.10
CA ASN A 98 30.77 -5.05 23.33
C ASN A 98 32.27 -5.29 23.06
N ALA A 99 32.68 -5.53 21.81
CA ALA A 99 34.07 -5.74 21.46
C ALA A 99 34.76 -4.38 21.22
N PRO A 100 35.97 -4.14 21.76
CA PRO A 100 36.74 -2.97 21.38
C PRO A 100 37.16 -3.09 19.91
N LEU A 101 37.31 -1.95 19.23
CA LEU A 101 37.62 -1.91 17.80
C LEU A 101 38.88 -2.71 17.45
N SER A 102 39.91 -2.66 18.31
CA SER A 102 41.13 -3.45 18.15
C SER A 102 40.88 -4.95 18.09
N ASP A 103 39.93 -5.45 18.87
CA ASP A 103 39.62 -6.88 18.92
C ASP A 103 38.78 -7.29 17.71
N ILE A 104 37.93 -6.38 17.21
CA ILE A 104 37.19 -6.58 15.96
C ILE A 104 38.16 -6.67 14.78
N GLU A 105 39.16 -5.78 14.71
CA GLU A 105 40.15 -5.76 13.62
C GLU A 105 41.08 -6.98 13.64
N ASN A 106 41.46 -7.44 14.82
CA ASN A 106 42.41 -8.54 14.99
C ASN A 106 41.76 -9.93 15.07
N SER A 107 40.43 -10.01 15.14
CA SER A 107 39.67 -11.26 15.12
C SER A 107 39.07 -11.50 13.73
N PRO A 108 39.49 -12.56 12.99
CA PRO A 108 38.93 -12.86 11.67
C PRO A 108 37.41 -13.03 11.68
N ASP A 109 36.86 -13.63 12.74
CA ASP A 109 35.42 -13.88 12.86
C ASP A 109 34.63 -12.59 13.14
N LEU A 110 35.12 -11.74 14.05
CA LEU A 110 34.47 -10.45 14.33
C LEU A 110 34.61 -9.48 13.16
N LEU A 111 35.75 -9.47 12.48
CA LEU A 111 35.97 -8.65 11.29
C LEU A 111 35.05 -9.07 10.13
N ALA A 112 34.88 -10.39 9.93
CA ALA A 112 33.96 -10.91 8.92
C ALA A 112 32.51 -10.52 9.23
N LEU A 113 32.08 -10.64 10.49
CA LEU A 113 30.75 -10.23 10.94
C LEU A 113 30.55 -8.71 10.76
N ALA A 114 31.50 -7.89 11.22
CA ALA A 114 31.45 -6.43 11.10
C ALA A 114 31.36 -5.97 9.65
N ARG A 115 32.12 -6.61 8.73
CA ARG A 115 32.03 -6.31 7.29
C ARG A 115 30.71 -6.79 6.69
N ALA A 116 30.18 -7.92 7.13
CA ALA A 116 28.90 -8.43 6.64
C ALA A 116 27.73 -7.52 7.02
N GLU A 117 27.64 -7.14 8.30
CA GLU A 117 26.60 -6.24 8.80
C GLU A 117 26.82 -4.79 8.33
N GLY A 118 28.07 -4.32 8.35
CA GLY A 118 28.44 -2.95 8.00
C GLY A 118 28.35 -2.64 6.52
N ARG A 119 28.39 -3.64 5.62
CA ARG A 119 28.34 -3.39 4.16
C ARG A 119 27.08 -2.64 3.74
N VAL A 120 25.91 -3.03 4.26
CA VAL A 120 24.64 -2.37 3.92
C VAL A 120 24.60 -0.98 4.53
N ALA A 121 24.99 -0.85 5.80
CA ALA A 121 25.08 0.45 6.47
C ALA A 121 26.03 1.42 5.73
N PHE A 122 27.18 0.94 5.25
CA PHE A 122 28.13 1.72 4.47
C PHE A 122 27.54 2.13 3.11
N ALA A 123 26.88 1.21 2.41
CA ALA A 123 26.24 1.50 1.12
C ALA A 123 25.16 2.59 1.26
N ASP A 124 24.33 2.51 2.30
CA ASP A 124 23.22 3.45 2.51
C ASP A 124 23.69 4.82 3.00
N ASN A 125 24.70 4.86 3.87
CA ASN A 125 25.04 6.07 4.63
C ASN A 125 26.39 6.71 4.26
N CYS A 126 27.30 5.98 3.61
CA CYS A 126 28.69 6.42 3.40
C CYS A 126 29.13 6.41 1.94
N ALA A 127 28.70 5.41 1.16
CA ALA A 127 29.07 5.24 -0.25
C ALA A 127 28.71 6.43 -1.16
N PRO A 128 27.65 7.24 -0.91
CA PRO A 128 27.40 8.42 -1.73
C PRO A 128 28.57 9.41 -1.79
N CYS A 129 29.38 9.51 -0.72
CA CYS A 129 30.56 10.37 -0.67
C CYS A 129 31.88 9.61 -0.78
N HIS A 130 31.94 8.36 -0.30
CA HIS A 130 33.17 7.56 -0.25
C HIS A 130 33.30 6.52 -1.36
N GLY A 131 32.36 6.48 -2.30
CA GLY A 131 32.30 5.49 -3.38
C GLY A 131 31.90 4.10 -2.88
N ALA A 132 31.41 3.24 -3.79
CA ALA A 132 30.89 1.92 -3.45
C ALA A 132 31.93 1.00 -2.77
N GLY A 133 33.22 1.20 -3.05
CA GLY A 133 34.34 0.47 -2.45
C GLY A 133 35.05 1.19 -1.30
N GLY A 134 34.62 2.39 -0.92
CA GLY A 134 35.29 3.20 0.11
C GLY A 134 36.59 3.89 -0.33
N GLY A 135 36.89 3.91 -1.63
CA GLY A 135 38.10 4.52 -2.19
C GLY A 135 38.01 6.03 -2.43
N GLY A 136 36.85 6.65 -2.23
CA GLY A 136 36.59 8.02 -2.69
C GLY A 136 36.22 8.08 -4.18
N ALA A 137 36.30 9.28 -4.76
CA ALA A 137 36.06 9.55 -6.17
C ALA A 137 37.30 9.28 -7.04
#